data_AF-A0A4Q1FW94-F1
#
_entry.id   AF-A0A4Q1FW94-F1
#
_cell.length_a   1.000
_cell.length_b   1.000
_cell.length_c   1.000
_cell.angle_alpha   90.00
_cell.angle_beta   90.00
_cell.angle_gamma   90.00
#
_symmetry.space_group_name_H-M   'P 1'
#
loop_
_entity.id
_entity.type
_entity.pdbx_description
1 polymer ?
#
loop_
_entity_poly.entity_id
_entity_poly.type
_entity_poly.pdbx_seq_one_letter_code
_entity_poly.pdbx_strand_id
1 'polypeptide(L)'
;MYDKAIECNQKAFSFLKEAKDSELKTKLLPRLYINKGIHYAWKGWYGTSLKSFLKGNELENSAYSNCMVAQYYLFKHQPGSAGGYIARADEKMLSQKTSDVESLWVYYTMGYYYNEINDNDQAEKALKKALEINIKTRRTYSSHINGVYKSLAELYKKKNDGGKAYYYLKKYMEEEGHLDAARLNTMNKTTENFISEMKPESDWHRSDLPLAIALSITALTISGIYVQKVIKSQRLKKKVLKEETEELKSHVQHKMLQEVIELAQKMILHF
;
A
#
# COMPACT_ATOMS: atom_id res chain seq x y z
N MET A 1 -1.33 27.11 30.44
CA MET A 1 -0.32 26.04 30.66
C MET A 1 1.06 26.44 30.13
N TYR A 2 1.16 26.98 28.91
CA TYR A 2 2.44 27.31 28.27
C TYR A 2 3.23 28.45 28.93
N ASP A 3 2.57 29.45 29.51
CA ASP A 3 3.26 30.55 30.20
C ASP A 3 4.05 30.08 31.42
N LYS A 4 3.50 29.13 32.19
CA LYS A 4 4.20 28.51 33.32
C LYS A 4 5.43 27.73 32.85
N ALA A 5 5.35 27.02 31.73
CA ALA A 5 6.48 26.29 31.16
C ALA A 5 7.61 27.25 30.74
N ILE A 6 7.26 28.40 30.14
CA ILE A 6 8.22 29.46 29.78
C ILE A 6 8.84 30.08 31.04
N GLU A 7 8.05 30.35 32.08
CA GLU A 7 8.54 30.89 33.35
C GLU A 7 9.53 29.93 34.03
N CYS A 8 9.18 28.64 34.12
CA CYS A 8 10.08 27.61 34.65
C CYS A 8 11.39 27.52 33.84
N ASN A 9 11.30 27.60 32.51
CA ASN A 9 12.48 27.60 31.65
C ASN A 9 13.35 28.85 31.87
N GLN A 10 12.75 30.03 32.06
CA GLN A 10 13.48 31.26 32.41
C GLN A 10 14.20 31.14 33.76
N LYS A 11 13.56 30.56 34.78
CA LYS A 11 14.19 30.28 36.08
C LYS A 11 15.38 29.34 35.93
N ALA A 12 15.25 28.29 35.12
CA ALA A 12 16.35 27.37 34.83
C ALA A 12 17.55 28.07 34.17
N PHE A 13 17.30 29.01 33.25
CA PHE A 13 18.36 29.85 32.69
C PHE A 13 19.04 30.74 33.75
N SER A 14 18.29 31.30 34.70
CA SER A 14 18.87 32.10 35.81
C SER A 14 19.80 31.25 36.67
N PHE A 15 19.32 30.09 37.13
CA PHE A 15 20.14 29.18 37.94
C PHE A 15 21.39 28.71 37.20
N LEU A 16 21.26 28.42 35.90
CA LEU A 16 22.39 27.96 35.11
C LEU A 16 23.42 29.10 34.86
N LYS A 17 22.97 30.36 34.81
CA LYS A 17 23.87 31.53 34.72
C LYS A 17 24.70 31.72 35.99
N GLU A 18 24.08 31.51 37.15
CA GLU A 18 24.72 31.63 38.47
C GLU A 18 25.60 30.42 38.82
N ALA A 19 25.35 29.27 38.18
CA ALA A 19 26.14 28.06 38.39
C ALA A 19 27.58 28.21 37.88
N LYS A 20 28.53 27.65 38.63
CA LYS A 20 29.94 27.53 38.23
C LYS A 20 30.06 26.73 36.93
N ASP A 21 31.09 27.05 36.16
CA ASP A 21 31.39 26.31 34.94
C ASP A 21 31.72 24.84 35.25
N SER A 22 31.00 23.96 34.56
CA SER A 22 31.06 22.53 34.77
C SER A 22 30.63 21.80 33.51
N GLU A 23 31.02 20.53 33.39
CA GLU A 23 30.57 19.66 32.32
C GLU A 23 29.03 19.55 32.30
N LEU A 24 28.40 19.49 33.47
CA LEU A 24 26.94 19.44 33.61
C LEU A 24 26.29 20.71 33.04
N LYS A 25 26.80 21.90 33.38
CA LYS A 25 26.32 23.18 32.83
C LYS A 25 26.41 23.20 31.30
N THR A 26 27.53 22.72 30.77
CA THR A 26 27.76 22.64 29.31
C THR A 26 26.77 21.69 28.63
N LYS A 27 26.43 20.56 29.25
CA LYS A 27 25.43 19.60 28.74
C LYS A 27 23.99 20.11 28.85
N LEU A 28 23.65 20.84 29.92
CA LEU A 28 22.27 21.30 30.17
C LEU A 28 21.90 22.53 29.35
N LEU A 29 22.84 23.45 29.11
CA LEU A 29 22.58 24.68 28.36
C LEU A 29 21.90 24.46 26.99
N PRO A 30 22.40 23.61 26.08
CA PRO A 30 21.73 23.37 24.80
C PRO A 30 20.32 22.78 24.97
N ARG A 31 20.13 21.89 25.94
CA ARG A 31 18.83 21.28 26.23
C ARG A 31 17.81 22.30 26.75
N LEU A 32 18.25 23.29 27.54
CA LEU A 32 17.39 24.40 27.95
C LEU A 32 16.94 25.27 26.77
N TYR A 33 17.83 25.54 25.81
CA TYR A 33 17.47 26.26 24.58
C TYR A 33 16.48 25.46 23.72
N ILE A 34 16.66 24.15 23.59
CA ILE A 34 15.71 23.28 22.88
C ILE A 34 14.34 23.31 23.57
N ASN A 35 14.28 23.14 24.90
CA ASN A 35 13.03 23.21 25.66
C ASN A 35 12.34 24.57 25.51
N LYS A 36 13.11 25.66 25.53
CA LYS A 36 12.62 27.01 25.23
C LYS A 36 12.00 27.09 23.83
N GLY A 37 12.66 26.48 22.85
CA GLY A 37 12.17 26.31 21.48
C GLY A 37 10.82 25.62 21.43
N ILE A 38 10.68 24.48 22.09
CA ILE A 38 9.43 23.70 22.18
C ILE A 38 8.30 24.55 22.78
N HIS A 39 8.54 25.18 23.94
CA HIS A 39 7.50 25.96 24.62
C HIS A 39 7.03 27.16 23.78
N TYR A 40 7.95 27.84 23.08
CA TYR A 40 7.57 28.91 22.17
C TYR A 40 6.86 28.41 20.90
N ALA A 41 7.19 27.23 20.39
CA ALA A 41 6.46 26.62 19.27
C ALA A 41 5.00 26.40 19.64
N TRP A 42 4.73 25.82 20.81
CA TRP A 42 3.37 25.59 21.31
C TRP A 42 2.61 26.89 21.62
N LYS A 43 3.32 27.95 22.02
CA LYS A 43 2.73 29.29 22.19
C LYS A 43 2.46 30.01 20.85
N GLY A 44 2.96 29.49 19.73
CA GLY A 44 2.83 30.12 18.40
C GLY A 44 3.90 31.17 18.09
N TRP A 45 4.93 31.32 18.92
CA TRP A 45 6.02 32.29 18.73
C TRP A 45 7.14 31.68 17.89
N TYR A 46 6.82 31.40 16.62
CA TYR A 46 7.64 30.56 15.75
C TYR A 46 9.05 31.11 15.49
N GLY A 47 9.23 32.43 15.34
CA GLY A 47 10.56 33.01 15.13
C GLY A 47 11.48 32.85 16.34
N THR A 48 10.97 33.09 17.55
CA THR A 48 11.71 32.89 18.80
C THR A 48 11.97 31.41 19.08
N SER A 49 11.00 30.57 18.73
CA SER A 49 11.13 29.12 18.79
C SER A 49 12.29 28.63 17.93
N LEU A 50 12.32 28.98 16.65
CA LEU A 50 13.37 28.58 15.72
C LEU A 50 14.75 29.06 16.19
N LYS A 51 14.87 30.33 16.58
CA LYS A 51 16.12 30.87 17.14
C LYS A 51 16.64 30.05 18.32
N SER A 52 15.73 29.58 19.18
CA SER A 52 16.09 28.77 20.34
C SER A 52 16.54 27.36 19.95
N PHE A 53 15.84 26.69 19.02
CA PHE A 53 16.26 25.40 18.48
C PHE A 53 17.63 25.48 17.80
N LEU A 54 17.84 26.48 16.95
CA LEU A 54 19.12 26.68 16.27
C LEU A 54 20.24 26.97 17.26
N LYS A 55 19.99 27.77 18.32
CA LYS A 55 21.01 28.02 19.34
C LYS A 55 21.38 26.78 20.13
N GLY A 56 20.39 25.97 20.51
CA GLY A 56 20.64 24.68 21.17
C GLY A 56 21.45 23.74 20.27
N ASN A 57 21.14 23.70 18.98
CA ASN A 57 21.87 22.89 18.00
C ASN A 57 23.29 23.38 17.73
N GLU A 58 23.51 24.69 17.67
CA GLU A 58 24.86 25.28 17.53
C GLU A 58 25.78 24.87 18.69
N LEU A 59 25.23 24.82 19.90
CA LEU A 59 25.97 24.50 21.12
C LEU A 59 26.29 23.00 21.27
N GLU A 60 25.40 22.11 20.80
CA GLU A 60 25.55 20.66 21.03
C GLU A 60 25.89 19.85 19.77
N ASN A 61 25.27 20.20 18.64
CA ASN A 61 25.38 19.52 17.35
C ASN A 61 25.38 17.97 17.43
N SER A 62 24.45 17.42 18.21
CA SER A 62 24.27 15.99 18.43
C SER A 62 23.16 15.42 17.55
N ALA A 63 22.98 14.09 17.61
CA ALA A 63 21.85 13.41 17.01
C ALA A 63 20.51 14.00 17.49
N TYR A 64 20.42 14.24 18.80
CA TYR A 64 19.24 14.84 19.42
C TYR A 64 19.00 16.27 18.95
N SER A 65 20.00 17.16 19.02
CA SER A 65 19.78 18.57 18.70
C SER A 65 19.41 18.79 17.23
N ASN A 66 20.01 18.03 16.31
CA ASN A 66 19.64 18.04 14.89
C ASN A 66 18.22 17.51 14.69
N CYS A 67 17.87 16.40 15.36
CA CYS A 67 16.51 15.84 15.35
C CYS A 67 15.46 16.86 15.81
N MET A 68 15.74 17.63 16.88
CA MET A 68 14.81 18.65 17.38
C MET A 68 14.60 19.82 16.42
N VAL A 69 15.65 20.23 15.69
CA VAL A 69 15.50 21.23 14.61
C VAL A 69 14.68 20.67 13.45
N ALA A 70 14.91 19.42 13.05
CA ALA A 70 14.11 18.76 12.02
C ALA A 70 12.63 18.68 12.42
N GLN A 71 12.34 18.28 13.67
CA GLN A 71 10.97 18.25 14.21
C GLN A 71 10.29 19.60 14.16
N TYR A 72 11.00 20.69 14.46
CA TYR A 72 10.43 22.04 14.32
C TYR A 72 9.98 22.30 12.87
N TYR A 73 10.82 22.01 11.89
CA TYR A 73 10.47 22.23 10.48
C TYR A 73 9.33 21.32 10.02
N LEU A 74 9.30 20.06 10.47
CA LEU A 74 8.20 19.13 10.21
C LEU A 74 6.88 19.63 10.82
N PHE A 75 6.93 20.13 12.07
CA PHE A 75 5.78 20.76 12.74
C PHE A 75 5.28 22.02 11.99
N LYS A 76 6.16 22.71 11.25
CA LYS A 76 5.82 23.84 10.39
C LYS A 76 5.43 23.43 8.96
N HIS A 77 5.32 22.13 8.66
CA HIS A 77 5.06 21.59 7.33
C HIS A 77 6.11 22.04 6.29
N GLN A 78 7.38 22.06 6.70
CA GLN A 78 8.53 22.45 5.88
C GLN A 78 9.55 21.31 5.72
N PRO A 79 9.17 20.18 5.09
CA PRO A 79 10.04 19.00 4.98
C PRO A 79 11.35 19.30 4.23
N GLY A 80 11.34 20.22 3.24
CA GLY A 80 12.56 20.63 2.54
C GLY A 80 13.63 21.25 3.45
N SER A 81 13.21 21.95 4.52
CA SER A 81 14.13 22.48 5.54
C SER A 81 14.55 21.44 6.59
N ALA A 82 13.74 20.39 6.77
CA ALA A 82 14.01 19.32 7.73
C ALA A 82 15.09 18.34 7.24
N GLY A 83 15.14 18.04 5.94
CA GLY A 83 15.95 16.96 5.38
C GLY A 83 17.44 17.02 5.74
N GLY A 84 18.06 18.20 5.66
CA GLY A 84 19.47 18.38 6.03
C GLY A 84 19.75 18.08 7.52
N TYR A 85 18.82 18.41 8.40
CA TYR A 85 18.92 18.11 9.83
C TYR A 85 18.64 16.64 10.13
N ILE A 86 17.74 15.99 9.38
CA ILE A 86 17.52 14.54 9.45
C ILE A 86 18.80 13.78 9.09
N ALA A 87 19.45 14.13 7.97
CA ALA A 87 20.67 13.46 7.54
C ALA A 87 21.79 13.61 8.59
N ARG A 88 21.96 14.80 9.15
CA ARG A 88 22.92 15.04 10.24
C ARG A 88 22.54 14.29 11.52
N ALA A 89 21.26 14.21 11.86
CA ALA A 89 20.82 13.46 13.04
C ALA A 89 21.15 11.96 12.90
N ASP A 90 20.95 11.38 11.72
CA ASP A 90 21.31 9.99 11.43
C ASP A 90 22.83 9.76 11.47
N GLU A 91 23.60 10.63 10.81
CA GLU A 91 25.07 10.60 10.85
C GLU A 91 25.61 10.67 12.29
N LYS A 92 25.09 11.60 13.09
CA LYS A 92 25.47 11.77 14.50
C LYS A 92 25.04 10.57 15.34
N MET A 93 23.87 9.99 15.07
CA MET A 93 23.38 8.82 15.78
C MET A 93 24.31 7.61 15.58
N LEU A 94 24.85 7.44 14.37
CA LEU A 94 25.78 6.35 14.03
C LEU A 94 27.21 6.60 14.52
N SER A 95 27.67 7.85 14.49
CA SER A 95 29.04 8.22 14.88
C SER A 95 29.22 8.48 16.38
N GLN A 96 28.15 8.74 17.12
CA GLN A 96 28.17 9.02 18.55
C GLN A 96 27.50 7.88 19.33
N LYS A 97 27.93 7.67 20.59
CA LYS A 97 27.22 6.77 21.51
C LYS A 97 25.89 7.40 21.93
N THR A 98 24.86 7.17 21.13
CA THR A 98 23.52 7.72 21.33
C THR A 98 22.71 6.82 22.25
N SER A 99 21.94 7.41 23.16
CA SER A 99 21.07 6.63 24.05
C SER A 99 19.92 5.98 23.27
N ASP A 100 19.32 4.92 23.83
CA ASP A 100 18.11 4.31 23.25
C ASP A 100 16.99 5.37 23.12
N VAL A 101 16.90 6.32 24.05
CA VAL A 101 15.91 7.42 24.03
C VAL A 101 16.10 8.34 22.83
N GLU A 102 17.31 8.84 22.65
CA GLU A 102 17.62 9.77 21.56
C GLU A 102 17.51 9.05 20.21
N SER A 103 17.93 7.78 20.15
CA SER A 103 17.77 6.96 18.95
C SER A 103 16.30 6.77 18.60
N LEU A 104 15.43 6.52 19.58
CA LEU A 104 13.98 6.46 19.38
C LEU A 104 13.45 7.77 18.77
N TRP A 105 13.83 8.92 19.32
CA TRP A 105 13.43 10.22 18.79
C TRP A 105 13.89 10.46 17.35
N VAL A 106 15.14 10.11 17.06
CA VAL A 106 15.72 10.24 15.71
C VAL A 106 14.97 9.36 14.73
N TYR A 107 14.80 8.06 15.01
CA TYR A 107 14.08 7.15 14.12
C TYR A 107 12.60 7.52 13.95
N TYR A 108 11.93 7.97 15.01
CA TYR A 108 10.57 8.48 14.89
C TYR A 108 10.49 9.68 13.95
N THR A 109 11.39 10.65 14.11
CA THR A 109 11.43 11.87 13.30
C THR A 109 11.81 11.57 11.84
N MET A 110 12.77 10.67 11.61
CA MET A 110 13.09 10.15 10.28
C MET A 110 11.85 9.51 9.63
N GLY A 111 11.15 8.66 10.37
CA GLY A 111 9.93 8.01 9.92
C GLY A 111 8.86 9.00 9.48
N TYR A 112 8.62 10.03 10.30
CA TYR A 112 7.69 11.11 9.97
C TYR A 112 8.15 11.92 8.75
N TYR A 113 9.44 12.29 8.68
CA TYR A 113 10.00 13.02 7.54
C TYR A 113 9.84 12.25 6.22
N TYR A 114 10.25 10.97 6.19
CA TYR A 114 10.13 10.15 4.99
C TYR A 114 8.68 9.97 4.57
N ASN A 115 7.75 9.85 5.53
CA ASN A 115 6.32 9.82 5.25
C ASN A 115 5.84 11.13 4.60
N GLU A 116 6.29 12.30 5.09
CA GLU A 116 5.92 13.61 4.53
C GLU A 116 6.42 13.81 3.09
N ILE A 117 7.58 13.24 2.74
CA ILE A 117 8.11 13.30 1.37
C ILE A 117 7.70 12.10 0.49
N ASN A 118 6.77 11.27 0.97
CA ASN A 118 6.26 10.06 0.32
C ASN A 118 7.30 8.96 0.04
N ASP A 119 8.43 8.95 0.76
CA ASP A 119 9.34 7.81 0.81
C ASP A 119 8.82 6.78 1.82
N ASN A 120 7.78 6.05 1.41
CA ASN A 120 7.04 5.16 2.29
C ASN A 120 7.88 3.99 2.83
N ASP A 121 8.91 3.56 2.10
CA ASP A 121 9.74 2.42 2.51
C ASP A 121 10.77 2.81 3.57
N GLN A 122 11.42 3.97 3.42
CA GLN A 122 12.29 4.49 4.48
C GLN A 122 11.47 4.90 5.71
N ALA A 123 10.26 5.43 5.51
CA ALA A 123 9.34 5.75 6.59
C ALA A 123 9.02 4.50 7.42
N GLU A 124 8.65 3.40 6.76
CA GLU A 124 8.31 2.14 7.43
C GLU A 124 9.49 1.59 8.23
N LYS A 125 10.67 1.58 7.61
CA LYS A 125 11.91 1.10 8.23
C LYS A 125 12.26 1.89 9.49
N ALA A 126 12.20 3.22 9.41
CA ALA A 126 12.53 4.09 10.53
C ALA A 126 11.48 3.98 11.66
N LEU A 127 10.19 4.00 11.35
CA LEU A 127 9.13 3.85 12.35
C LEU A 127 9.16 2.49 13.05
N LYS A 128 9.46 1.40 12.33
CA LYS A 128 9.63 0.06 12.93
C LYS A 128 10.82 0.01 13.90
N LYS A 129 11.95 0.64 13.56
CA LYS A 129 13.08 0.77 14.49
C LYS A 129 12.73 1.55 15.75
N ALA A 130 11.99 2.66 15.62
CA ALA A 130 11.51 3.42 16.78
C ALA A 130 10.61 2.57 17.69
N LEU A 131 9.74 1.75 17.09
CA LEU A 131 8.88 0.81 17.83
C LEU A 131 9.68 -0.29 18.55
N GLU A 132 10.68 -0.86 17.89
CA GLU A 132 11.57 -1.89 18.47
C GLU A 132 12.29 -1.37 19.73
N ILE A 133 12.87 -0.17 19.64
CA ILE A 133 13.56 0.46 20.78
C ILE A 133 12.57 0.73 21.94
N ASN A 134 11.36 1.17 21.63
CA ASN A 134 10.34 1.40 22.66
C ASN A 134 9.97 0.12 23.42
N ILE A 135 9.80 -0.99 22.68
CA ILE A 135 9.52 -2.32 23.27
C ILE A 135 10.71 -2.77 24.14
N LYS A 136 11.94 -2.66 23.62
CA LYS A 136 13.18 -3.02 24.35
C LYS A 136 13.33 -2.25 25.67
N THR A 137 12.98 -0.96 25.66
CA THR A 137 13.05 -0.08 26.84
C THR A 137 11.84 -0.21 27.77
N ARG A 138 11.03 -1.28 27.65
CA ARG A 138 9.85 -1.55 28.49
C ARG A 138 8.89 -0.37 28.60
N ARG A 139 8.78 0.44 27.53
CA ARG A 139 7.92 1.63 27.51
C ARG A 139 8.23 2.66 28.59
N THR A 140 9.46 2.72 29.13
CA THR A 140 9.86 3.81 30.05
C THR A 140 9.64 5.20 29.43
N TYR A 141 9.57 5.26 28.10
CA TYR A 141 9.29 6.45 27.29
C TYR A 141 7.90 6.41 26.64
N SER A 142 6.89 5.92 27.38
CA SER A 142 5.52 5.62 26.91
C SER A 142 4.84 6.77 26.18
N SER A 143 5.14 8.02 26.52
CA SER A 143 4.55 9.20 25.87
C SER A 143 4.89 9.36 24.38
N HIS A 144 5.81 8.56 23.84
CA HIS A 144 6.22 8.62 22.43
C HIS A 144 5.70 7.44 21.59
N ILE A 145 5.24 6.36 22.22
CA ILE A 145 4.77 5.17 21.50
C ILE A 145 3.49 5.48 20.71
N ASN A 146 2.65 6.37 21.25
CA ASN A 146 1.44 6.83 20.59
C ASN A 146 1.76 7.52 19.24
N GLY A 147 2.75 8.42 19.19
CA GLY A 147 3.19 9.08 17.97
C GLY A 147 3.69 8.09 16.92
N VAL A 148 4.45 7.07 17.35
CA VAL A 148 4.93 5.99 16.46
C VAL A 148 3.77 5.19 15.88
N TYR A 149 2.80 4.77 16.70
CA TYR A 149 1.62 4.04 16.22
C TYR A 149 0.75 4.87 15.28
N LYS A 150 0.52 6.14 15.61
CA LYS A 150 -0.22 7.05 14.73
C LYS A 150 0.46 7.20 13.37
N SER A 151 1.78 7.41 13.37
CA SER A 151 2.56 7.56 12.13
C SER A 151 2.55 6.27 11.28
N LEU A 152 2.63 5.10 11.92
CA LEU A 152 2.49 3.81 11.22
C LEU A 152 1.10 3.64 10.63
N ALA A 153 0.04 4.02 11.36
CA ALA A 153 -1.33 3.96 10.85
C ALA A 153 -1.51 4.85 9.60
N GLU A 154 -1.02 6.09 9.66
CA GLU A 154 -1.04 7.03 8.52
C GLU A 154 -0.23 6.52 7.33
N LEU A 155 0.95 5.95 7.58
CA LEU A 155 1.79 5.35 6.54
C LEU A 155 1.09 4.20 5.83
N TYR A 156 0.54 3.23 6.57
CA TYR A 156 -0.15 2.09 5.95
C TYR A 156 -1.45 2.51 5.26
N LYS A 157 -2.11 3.58 5.73
CA LYS A 157 -3.21 4.20 4.99
C LYS A 157 -2.74 4.71 3.62
N LYS A 158 -1.59 5.41 3.54
CA LYS A 158 -1.00 5.85 2.26
C LYS A 158 -0.58 4.69 1.36
N LYS A 159 -0.11 3.58 1.95
CA LYS A 159 0.25 2.34 1.23
C LYS A 159 -0.98 1.50 0.82
N ASN A 160 -2.19 1.97 1.10
CA ASN A 160 -3.44 1.24 0.86
C ASN A 160 -3.50 -0.14 1.56
N ASP A 161 -2.87 -0.27 2.73
CA ASP A 161 -2.90 -1.46 3.59
C ASP A 161 -3.80 -1.19 4.80
N GLY A 162 -5.11 -1.32 4.58
CA GLY A 162 -6.12 -1.02 5.60
C GLY A 162 -6.03 -1.89 6.85
N GLY A 163 -5.60 -3.15 6.67
CA GLY A 163 -5.43 -4.08 7.78
C GLY A 163 -4.37 -3.60 8.76
N LYS A 164 -3.18 -3.23 8.25
CA LYS A 164 -2.13 -2.68 9.11
C LYS A 164 -2.44 -1.28 9.61
N ALA A 165 -3.05 -0.44 8.78
CA ALA A 165 -3.47 0.91 9.20
C ALA A 165 -4.40 0.84 10.42
N TYR A 166 -5.40 -0.04 10.38
CA TYR A 166 -6.31 -0.28 11.49
C TYR A 166 -5.60 -0.84 12.73
N TYR A 167 -4.74 -1.84 12.55
CA TYR A 167 -3.98 -2.45 13.65
C TYR A 167 -3.21 -1.38 14.45
N TYR A 168 -2.48 -0.50 13.77
CA TYR A 168 -1.70 0.53 14.42
C TYR A 168 -2.55 1.67 14.99
N LEU A 169 -3.68 2.01 14.34
CA LEU A 169 -4.63 2.98 14.88
C LEU A 169 -5.25 2.49 16.20
N LYS A 170 -5.62 1.21 16.27
CA LYS A 170 -6.12 0.59 17.51
C LYS A 170 -5.07 0.67 18.62
N LYS A 171 -3.81 0.34 18.31
CA LYS A 171 -2.69 0.43 19.25
C LYS A 171 -2.46 1.86 19.75
N TYR A 172 -2.55 2.85 18.87
CA TYR A 172 -2.47 4.27 19.24
C TYR A 172 -3.53 4.63 20.30
N MET A 173 -4.78 4.24 20.09
CA MET A 173 -5.89 4.56 21.00
C MET A 173 -5.86 3.80 22.32
N GLU A 174 -5.39 2.55 22.31
CA GLU A 174 -5.11 1.76 23.52
C GLU A 174 -4.11 2.51 24.42
N GLU A 175 -3.07 3.11 23.86
CA GLU A 175 -2.06 3.87 24.59
C GLU A 175 -2.55 5.26 25.02
N GLU A 176 -3.45 5.89 24.26
CA GLU A 176 -4.08 7.18 24.62
C GLU A 176 -5.14 7.04 25.72
N GLY A 177 -5.48 5.81 26.14
CA GLY A 177 -6.48 5.55 27.18
C GLY A 177 -7.92 5.86 26.77
N HIS A 178 -8.16 6.11 25.47
CA HIS A 178 -9.46 6.52 24.93
C HIS A 178 -10.13 5.38 24.15
N LEU A 179 -10.72 4.41 24.85
CA LEU A 179 -11.57 3.39 24.23
C LEU A 179 -13.00 3.47 24.78
N ASP A 180 -13.79 4.42 24.26
CA ASP A 180 -15.25 4.36 24.38
C ASP A 180 -15.84 3.58 23.19
N ALA A 181 -16.86 2.75 23.46
CA ALA A 181 -17.50 1.86 22.49
C ALA A 181 -18.00 2.58 21.21
N ALA A 182 -18.39 3.85 21.32
CA ALA A 182 -18.82 4.67 20.19
C ALA A 182 -17.69 4.96 19.17
N ARG A 183 -16.45 5.16 19.65
CA ARG A 183 -15.28 5.33 18.77
C ARG A 183 -14.87 4.01 18.12
N LEU A 184 -14.96 2.90 18.85
CA LEU A 184 -14.70 1.56 18.30
C LEU A 184 -15.67 1.22 17.16
N ASN A 185 -16.96 1.52 17.33
CA ASN A 185 -17.97 1.32 16.27
C ASN A 185 -17.72 2.22 15.05
N THR A 186 -17.30 3.46 15.27
CA THR A 186 -16.91 4.37 14.17
C THR A 186 -15.72 3.83 13.38
N MET A 187 -14.72 3.25 14.08
CA MET A 187 -13.59 2.59 13.45
C MET A 187 -14.01 1.34 12.68
N ASN A 188 -14.84 0.47 13.26
CA ASN A 188 -15.34 -0.72 12.56
C ASN A 188 -16.06 -0.34 11.28
N LYS A 189 -16.92 0.70 11.31
CA LYS A 189 -17.61 1.20 10.13
C LYS A 189 -16.65 1.81 9.10
N THR A 190 -15.62 2.54 9.53
CA THR A 190 -14.60 3.10 8.64
C THR A 190 -13.77 1.99 7.98
N THR A 191 -13.46 0.93 8.72
CA THR A 191 -12.76 -0.26 8.23
C THR A 191 -13.62 -1.07 7.28
N GLU A 192 -14.90 -1.28 7.58
CA GLU A 192 -15.86 -1.94 6.67
C GLU A 192 -15.97 -1.16 5.36
N ASN A 193 -16.12 0.17 5.43
CA ASN A 193 -16.16 1.02 4.27
C ASN A 193 -14.84 0.94 3.48
N PHE A 194 -13.68 1.05 4.13
CA PHE A 194 -12.38 1.00 3.48
C PHE A 194 -12.07 -0.39 2.87
N ILE A 195 -12.41 -1.47 3.56
CA ILE A 195 -12.30 -2.85 3.04
C ILE A 195 -13.24 -3.02 1.84
N SER A 196 -14.45 -2.46 1.90
CA SER A 196 -15.40 -2.52 0.79
C SER A 196 -14.98 -1.70 -0.43
N GLU A 197 -14.32 -0.57 -0.20
CA GLU A 197 -13.82 0.36 -1.23
C GLU A 197 -12.52 -0.15 -1.88
N MET A 198 -11.74 -0.98 -1.16
CA MET A 198 -10.55 -1.66 -1.70
C MET A 198 -10.85 -3.02 -2.34
N LYS A 199 -12.06 -3.57 -2.24
CA LYS A 199 -12.43 -4.71 -3.08
C LYS A 199 -12.44 -4.20 -4.53
N PRO A 200 -11.65 -4.78 -5.45
CA PRO A 200 -11.69 -4.34 -6.85
C PRO A 200 -13.12 -4.48 -7.37
N GLU A 201 -13.55 -3.54 -8.24
CA GLU A 201 -14.80 -3.51 -9.03
C GLU A 201 -15.20 -4.84 -9.71
N SER A 202 -14.39 -5.89 -9.58
CA SER A 202 -14.63 -7.27 -10.01
C SER A 202 -15.89 -7.93 -9.44
N ASP A 203 -16.49 -7.45 -8.33
CA ASP A 203 -17.75 -8.03 -7.82
C ASP A 203 -18.95 -7.70 -8.73
N TRP A 204 -18.85 -6.73 -9.66
CA TRP A 204 -19.86 -6.52 -10.72
C TRP A 204 -19.90 -7.64 -11.78
N HIS A 205 -18.85 -8.47 -11.88
CA HIS A 205 -18.82 -9.59 -12.83
C HIS A 205 -19.19 -10.94 -12.22
N ARG A 206 -19.44 -11.02 -10.90
CA ARG A 206 -19.82 -12.28 -10.26
C ARG A 206 -21.27 -12.71 -10.50
N SER A 207 -22.18 -11.80 -10.86
CA SER A 207 -23.55 -12.16 -11.25
C SER A 207 -23.61 -12.75 -12.66
N ASP A 208 -22.74 -12.29 -13.56
CA ASP A 208 -22.86 -12.58 -14.99
C ASP A 208 -21.99 -13.76 -15.42
N LEU A 209 -20.95 -14.12 -14.64
CA LEU A 209 -20.08 -15.26 -14.95
C LEU A 209 -20.85 -16.59 -15.05
N PRO A 210 -21.76 -16.95 -14.11
CA PRO A 210 -22.53 -18.20 -14.23
C PRO A 210 -23.46 -18.17 -15.44
N LEU A 211 -24.01 -17.00 -15.78
CA LEU A 211 -24.94 -16.81 -16.88
C LEU A 211 -24.22 -16.87 -18.24
N ALA A 212 -23.03 -16.29 -18.35
CA ALA A 212 -22.17 -16.37 -19.53
C ALA A 212 -21.66 -17.81 -19.76
N ILE A 213 -21.32 -18.55 -18.70
CA ILE A 213 -20.97 -19.97 -18.78
C ILE A 213 -22.17 -20.79 -19.27
N ALA A 214 -23.36 -20.56 -18.70
CA ALA A 214 -24.58 -21.24 -19.13
C ALA A 214 -24.90 -20.98 -20.61
N LEU A 215 -24.84 -19.72 -21.06
CA LEU A 215 -25.06 -19.34 -22.47
C LEU A 215 -24.03 -19.98 -23.41
N SER A 216 -22.77 -20.07 -22.99
CA SER A 216 -21.70 -20.70 -23.77
C SER A 216 -21.95 -22.20 -23.96
N ILE A 217 -22.39 -22.90 -22.90
CA ILE A 217 -22.75 -24.32 -22.96
C ILE A 217 -23.95 -24.54 -23.89
N THR A 218 -24.97 -23.68 -23.83
CA THR A 218 -26.15 -23.75 -24.70
C THR A 218 -25.79 -23.51 -26.16
N ALA A 219 -24.94 -22.53 -26.47
CA ALA A 219 -24.50 -22.26 -27.83
C ALA A 219 -23.71 -23.45 -28.43
N LEU A 220 -22.82 -24.07 -27.64
CA LEU A 220 -22.04 -25.23 -28.07
C LEU A 220 -22.92 -26.47 -28.33
N THR A 221 -23.94 -26.70 -27.49
CA THR A 221 -24.86 -27.82 -27.68
C THR A 221 -25.74 -27.65 -28.91
N ILE A 222 -26.27 -26.45 -29.16
CA ILE A 222 -27.06 -26.16 -30.38
C ILE A 222 -26.19 -26.32 -31.62
N SER A 223 -24.97 -25.78 -31.60
CA SER A 223 -24.01 -25.92 -32.71
C SER A 223 -23.67 -27.39 -32.99
N GLY A 224 -23.42 -28.19 -31.95
CA GLY A 224 -23.15 -29.63 -32.08
C GLY A 224 -24.31 -30.38 -32.73
N ILE A 225 -25.55 -30.12 -32.30
CA ILE A 225 -26.77 -30.72 -32.88
C ILE A 225 -26.91 -30.33 -34.36
N TYR A 226 -26.68 -29.05 -34.69
CA TYR A 226 -26.75 -28.55 -36.05
C TYR A 226 -25.75 -29.25 -36.98
N VAL A 227 -24.47 -29.32 -36.57
CA VAL A 227 -23.42 -30.01 -37.33
C VAL A 227 -23.77 -31.49 -37.53
N GLN A 228 -24.27 -32.17 -36.48
CA GLN A 228 -24.67 -33.57 -36.58
C GLN A 228 -25.82 -33.78 -37.57
N LYS A 229 -26.79 -32.86 -37.63
CA LYS A 229 -27.89 -32.88 -38.59
C LYS A 229 -27.40 -32.69 -40.03
N VAL A 230 -26.47 -31.76 -40.26
CA VAL A 230 -25.86 -31.51 -41.57
C VAL A 230 -25.07 -32.74 -42.05
N ILE A 231 -24.24 -33.32 -41.19
CA ILE A 231 -23.47 -34.53 -41.52
C ILE A 231 -24.40 -35.70 -41.89
N LYS A 232 -25.48 -35.91 -41.13
CA LYS A 232 -26.48 -36.95 -41.45
C LYS A 232 -27.12 -36.70 -42.81
N SER A 233 -27.53 -35.46 -43.11
CA SER A 233 -28.13 -35.11 -44.40
C SER A 233 -27.16 -35.34 -45.58
N GLN A 234 -25.90 -34.92 -45.44
CA GLN A 234 -24.88 -35.12 -46.47
C GLN A 234 -24.57 -36.60 -46.69
N ARG A 235 -24.52 -37.42 -45.62
CA ARG A 235 -24.36 -38.87 -45.73
C ARG A 235 -25.52 -39.52 -46.47
N LEU A 236 -26.75 -39.03 -46.25
CA LEU A 236 -27.94 -39.53 -46.96
C LEU A 236 -27.87 -39.18 -48.45
N LYS A 237 -27.58 -37.92 -48.78
CA LYS A 237 -27.39 -37.48 -50.18
C LYS A 237 -26.30 -38.26 -50.89
N LYS A 238 -25.19 -38.54 -50.21
CA LYS A 238 -24.09 -39.36 -50.77
C LYS A 238 -24.51 -40.80 -51.05
N LYS A 239 -25.39 -41.40 -50.23
CA LYS A 239 -25.93 -42.74 -50.49
C LYS A 239 -26.83 -42.74 -51.72
N VAL A 240 -27.77 -41.81 -51.80
CA VAL A 240 -28.69 -41.68 -52.95
C VAL A 240 -27.93 -41.46 -54.26
N LEU A 241 -26.96 -40.53 -54.27
CA LEU A 241 -26.11 -40.29 -55.45
C LEU A 241 -25.32 -41.55 -55.86
N LYS A 242 -24.90 -42.37 -54.89
CA LYS A 242 -24.18 -43.62 -55.18
C LYS A 242 -25.11 -44.65 -55.83
N GLU A 243 -26.34 -44.77 -55.34
CA GLU A 243 -27.37 -45.65 -55.91
C GLU A 243 -27.74 -45.22 -57.34
N GLU A 244 -28.00 -43.93 -57.56
CA GLU A 244 -28.29 -43.39 -58.91
C GLU A 244 -27.12 -43.61 -59.88
N THR A 245 -25.88 -43.49 -59.41
CA THR A 245 -24.68 -43.73 -60.25
C THR A 245 -24.54 -45.22 -60.61
N GLU A 246 -24.82 -46.12 -59.67
CA GLU A 246 -24.79 -47.57 -59.91
C GLU A 246 -25.91 -47.99 -60.88
N GLU A 247 -27.11 -47.43 -60.73
CA GLU A 247 -28.25 -47.64 -61.63
C GLU A 247 -27.95 -47.13 -63.04
N LEU A 248 -27.45 -45.89 -63.16
CA LEU A 248 -27.06 -45.31 -64.45
C LEU A 248 -25.97 -46.13 -65.14
N LYS A 249 -24.97 -46.60 -64.39
CA LYS A 249 -23.89 -47.45 -64.92
C LYS A 249 -24.44 -48.77 -65.46
N SER A 250 -25.36 -49.41 -64.72
CA SER A 250 -26.05 -50.63 -65.14
C SER A 250 -26.85 -50.40 -66.42
N HIS A 251 -27.60 -49.29 -66.49
CA HIS A 251 -28.40 -48.93 -67.65
C HIS A 251 -27.56 -48.70 -68.91
N VAL A 252 -26.46 -47.95 -68.78
CA VAL A 252 -25.53 -47.71 -69.90
C VAL A 252 -24.88 -49.01 -70.37
N GLN A 253 -24.45 -49.88 -69.44
CA GLN A 253 -23.88 -51.19 -69.81
C GLN A 253 -24.88 -52.08 -70.54
N HIS A 254 -26.14 -52.13 -70.08
CA HIS A 254 -27.18 -52.90 -70.74
C HIS A 254 -27.49 -52.36 -72.15
N LYS A 255 -27.57 -51.04 -72.30
CA LYS A 255 -27.83 -50.41 -73.59
C LYS A 255 -26.70 -50.65 -74.60
N MET A 256 -25.45 -50.50 -74.18
CA MET A 256 -24.30 -50.81 -75.04
C MET A 256 -24.28 -52.29 -75.45
N LEU A 257 -24.62 -53.21 -74.54
CA LEU A 257 -24.71 -54.63 -74.87
C LEU A 257 -25.80 -54.91 -75.91
N GLN A 258 -26.97 -54.29 -75.78
CA GLN A 258 -28.04 -54.38 -76.77
C GLN A 258 -27.62 -53.83 -78.14
N GLU A 259 -27.00 -52.66 -78.19
CA GLU A 259 -26.53 -52.05 -79.45
C GLU A 259 -25.49 -52.93 -80.15
N VAL A 260 -24.56 -53.55 -79.40
CA VAL A 260 -23.57 -54.49 -79.96
C VAL A 260 -24.26 -55.75 -80.50
N ILE A 261 -25.25 -56.29 -79.80
CA ILE A 261 -26.03 -57.46 -80.26
C ILE A 261 -26.81 -57.13 -81.54
N GLU A 262 -27.46 -55.97 -81.61
CA GLU A 262 -28.18 -55.52 -82.81
C GLU A 262 -27.24 -55.32 -84.00
N LEU A 263 -26.07 -54.73 -83.78
CA LEU A 263 -25.03 -54.57 -84.82
C LEU A 263 -24.53 -55.93 -85.33
N ALA A 264 -24.28 -56.88 -84.43
CA ALA A 264 -23.87 -58.23 -84.79
C ALA A 264 -24.96 -58.97 -85.60
N GLN A 265 -26.23 -58.83 -85.21
CA GLN A 265 -27.36 -59.40 -85.97
C GLN A 265 -27.49 -58.77 -87.37
N LYS A 266 -27.33 -57.45 -87.50
CA LYS A 266 -27.33 -56.77 -88.80
C LYS A 266 -26.17 -57.21 -89.70
N MET A 267 -24.99 -57.49 -89.13
CA MET A 267 -23.84 -58.03 -89.87
C MET A 267 -24.08 -59.47 -90.35
N ILE A 268 -24.78 -60.30 -89.56
CA ILE A 268 -25.10 -61.69 -89.93
C ILE A 268 -26.19 -61.76 -91.01
N LEU A 269 -27.12 -60.80 -91.05
CA LEU A 269 -28.18 -60.71 -92.08
C LEU A 269 -27.69 -60.18 -93.45
N HIS A 270 -26.43 -59.76 -93.54
CA HIS A 270 -25.81 -59.24 -94.77
C HIS A 270 -24.74 -60.17 -95.38
N PHE A 271 -24.66 -61.43 -94.90
CA PHE A 271 -23.95 -62.54 -95.52
C PHE A 271 -24.94 -63.56 -96.09
#